data_AF-A0A4U8TDJ6-F1
#
_entry.id   AF-A0A4U8TDJ6-F1
#
_cell.length_a   1.000
_cell.length_b   1.000
_cell.length_c   1.000
_cell.angle_alpha   90.00
_cell.angle_beta   90.00
_cell.angle_gamma   90.00
#
_symmetry.space_group_name_H-M   'P 1'
#
loop_
_entity.id
_entity.type
_entity.pdbx_description
1 polymer ?
#
loop_
_entity_poly.entity_id
_entity_poly.type
_entity_poly.pdbx_seq_one_letter_code
_entity_poly.pdbx_strand_id
1 'polypeptide(L)'
;MSYYSKLGIGAKIIINVGAIVGICMLTMLTIITQESTKIQSLEAEKLVSSTARAIGNTISGYINEVMLSLALSQQNIENLFTSNDSNEAIMEYNLINMVKTTKWGSYGYVYLKDSNYMGGGG
;
A
#
# COMPACT_ATOMS: atom_id res chain seq x y z
N MET A 1 8.34 48.94 -36.19
CA MET A 1 8.95 48.77 -37.52
C MET A 1 10.05 49.78 -37.88
N SER A 2 10.19 50.95 -37.22
CA SER A 2 11.22 51.95 -37.59
C SER A 2 12.66 51.64 -37.12
N TYR A 3 12.86 50.70 -36.18
CA TYR A 3 14.19 50.34 -35.67
C TYR A 3 14.93 49.31 -36.55
N TYR A 4 14.21 48.47 -37.31
CA TYR A 4 14.80 47.42 -38.16
C TYR A 4 15.47 47.99 -39.41
N SER A 5 14.94 49.09 -39.95
CA SER A 5 15.49 49.75 -41.14
C SER A 5 16.78 50.54 -40.84
N LYS A 6 17.02 50.94 -39.58
CA LYS A 6 18.21 51.69 -39.13
C LYS A 6 19.42 50.79 -38.79
N LEU A 7 19.24 49.47 -38.74
CA LEU A 7 20.31 48.52 -38.41
C LEU A 7 21.19 48.23 -39.63
N GLY A 8 22.51 48.14 -39.39
CA GLY A 8 23.48 47.73 -40.41
C GLY A 8 23.18 46.34 -40.96
N ILE A 9 23.59 46.07 -42.21
CA ILE A 9 23.32 44.81 -42.92
C ILE A 9 23.71 43.57 -42.12
N GLY A 10 24.85 43.62 -41.41
CA GLY A 10 25.31 42.53 -40.55
C GLY A 10 24.36 42.21 -39.38
N ALA A 11 23.74 43.21 -38.76
CA ALA A 11 22.82 43.00 -37.64
C ALA A 11 21.49 42.38 -38.10
N LYS A 12 21.01 42.68 -39.31
CA LYS A 12 19.80 42.06 -39.87
C LYS A 12 19.97 40.55 -40.10
N ILE A 13 21.17 40.13 -40.54
CA ILE A 13 21.51 38.72 -40.75
C ILE A 13 21.52 37.98 -39.41
N ILE A 14 22.18 38.54 -38.40
CA ILE A 14 22.28 37.94 -37.07
C ILE A 14 20.89 37.77 -36.44
N ILE A 15 20.01 38.77 -36.56
CA ILE A 15 18.63 38.68 -36.05
C ILE A 15 17.85 37.56 -36.75
N ASN A 16 17.95 37.44 -38.07
CA ASN A 16 17.26 36.38 -38.81
C ASN A 16 17.76 34.98 -38.43
N VAL A 17 19.08 34.79 -38.36
CA VAL A 17 19.67 33.50 -37.96
C VAL A 17 19.31 33.18 -36.52
N GLY A 18 19.38 34.16 -35.61
CA GLY A 18 18.98 34.00 -34.22
C GLY A 18 17.50 33.64 -34.06
N ALA A 19 16.62 34.23 -34.88
CA ALA A 19 15.19 33.90 -34.87
C ALA A 19 14.93 32.44 -35.29
N ILE A 20 15.62 31.95 -36.33
CA ILE A 20 15.50 30.55 -36.77
C ILE A 20 15.96 29.59 -35.67
N VAL A 21 17.11 29.87 -35.05
CA VAL A 21 17.64 29.06 -33.94
C VAL A 21 16.70 29.10 -32.74
N GLY A 22 16.17 30.28 -32.39
CA GLY A 22 15.21 30.44 -31.29
C GLY A 22 13.94 29.62 -31.49
N ILE A 23 13.37 29.63 -32.71
CA ILE A 23 12.20 28.81 -33.04
C ILE A 23 12.51 27.33 -32.89
N CYS A 24 13.67 26.87 -33.38
CA CYS A 24 14.08 25.47 -33.27
C CYS A 24 14.25 25.01 -31.81
N MET A 25 14.82 25.87 -30.95
CA MET A 25 14.94 25.56 -29.52
C MET A 25 13.56 25.50 -28.84
N LEU A 26 12.65 26.42 -29.18
CA LEU A 26 11.30 26.43 -28.61
C LEU A 26 10.49 25.19 -29.02
N THR A 27 10.59 24.76 -30.28
CA THR A 27 9.90 23.54 -30.73
C THR A 27 10.44 22.31 -30.02
N MET A 28 11.77 22.15 -29.94
CA MET A 28 12.38 21.04 -29.20
C MET A 28 11.99 21.05 -27.73
N LEU A 29 12.06 22.21 -27.06
CA LEU A 29 11.68 22.33 -25.64
C LEU A 29 10.24 21.85 -25.41
N THR A 30 9.33 22.25 -26.30
CA THR A 30 7.92 21.88 -26.22
C THR A 30 7.73 20.36 -26.38
N ILE A 31 8.39 19.75 -27.37
CA ILE A 31 8.31 18.30 -27.62
C ILE A 31 8.90 17.52 -26.44
N ILE A 32 10.10 17.90 -25.97
CA ILE A 32 10.77 17.23 -24.86
C ILE A 32 9.92 17.30 -23.60
N THR A 33 9.32 18.45 -23.32
CA THR A 33 8.48 18.62 -22.11
C THR A 33 7.25 17.73 -22.16
N GLN A 34 6.58 17.63 -23.32
CA GLN A 34 5.41 16.77 -23.48
C GLN A 34 5.75 15.29 -23.30
N GLU A 35 6.78 14.81 -23.99
CA GLU A 35 7.20 13.40 -23.89
C GLU A 35 7.73 13.07 -22.49
N SER A 36 8.51 13.97 -21.89
CA SER A 36 9.02 13.78 -20.52
C SER A 36 7.90 13.72 -19.50
N THR A 37 6.88 14.59 -19.62
CA THR A 37 5.73 14.58 -18.70
C THR A 37 4.94 13.28 -18.83
N LYS A 38 4.74 12.81 -20.06
CA LYS A 38 4.05 11.53 -20.33
C LYS A 38 4.81 10.35 -19.74
N ILE A 39 6.12 10.28 -19.95
CA ILE A 39 6.98 9.21 -19.41
C ILE A 39 6.99 9.26 -17.88
N GLN A 40 7.18 10.44 -17.28
CA GLN A 40 7.19 10.62 -15.84
C GLN A 40 5.85 10.21 -15.21
N SER A 41 4.72 10.55 -15.83
CA SER A 41 3.40 10.13 -15.35
C SER A 41 3.25 8.61 -15.36
N LEU A 42 3.69 7.94 -16.43
CA LEU A 42 3.59 6.50 -16.57
C LEU A 42 4.51 5.76 -15.60
N GLU A 43 5.72 6.26 -15.40
CA GLU A 43 6.64 5.71 -14.40
C GLU A 43 6.16 5.95 -12.97
N ALA A 44 5.59 7.13 -12.68
CA ALA A 44 4.99 7.42 -11.39
C ALA A 44 3.81 6.48 -11.10
N GLU A 45 2.92 6.27 -12.06
CA GLU A 45 1.80 5.33 -11.92
C GLU A 45 2.30 3.90 -11.67
N LYS A 46 3.30 3.44 -12.42
CA LYS A 46 3.92 2.13 -12.23
C LYS A 46 4.55 1.99 -10.85
N LEU A 47 5.25 3.02 -10.37
CA LEU A 47 5.87 3.04 -9.06
C LEU A 47 4.80 2.96 -7.96
N VAL A 48 3.78 3.82 -8.03
CA VAL A 48 2.67 3.85 -7.06
C VAL A 48 1.93 2.51 -7.05
N SER A 49 1.60 1.95 -8.23
CA SER A 49 0.95 0.64 -8.30
C SER A 49 1.83 -0.48 -7.71
N SER A 50 3.13 -0.44 -7.95
CA SER A 50 4.07 -1.45 -7.42
C SER A 50 4.14 -1.37 -5.90
N THR A 51 4.29 -0.16 -5.37
CA THR A 51 4.30 0.09 -3.92
C THR A 51 2.97 -0.28 -3.28
N ALA A 52 1.84 0.07 -3.89
CA ALA A 52 0.52 -0.31 -3.39
C ALA A 52 0.34 -1.84 -3.33
N ARG A 53 0.81 -2.57 -4.34
CA ARG A 53 0.81 -4.05 -4.32
C ARG A 53 1.73 -4.60 -3.23
N ALA A 54 2.91 -4.03 -3.04
CA ALA A 54 3.82 -4.44 -1.97
C ALA A 54 3.18 -4.26 -0.59
N ILE A 55 2.57 -3.09 -0.33
CA ILE A 55 1.83 -2.81 0.90
C ILE A 55 0.66 -3.79 1.07
N GLY A 56 -0.11 -4.03 -0.01
CA GLY A 56 -1.23 -4.98 0.01
C GLY A 56 -0.80 -6.41 0.35
N ASN A 57 0.33 -6.86 -0.19
CA ASN A 57 0.92 -8.16 0.17
C ASN A 57 1.36 -8.20 1.63
N THR A 58 1.97 -7.14 2.14
CA THR A 58 2.36 -7.05 3.56
C THR A 58 1.14 -7.12 4.48
N ILE A 59 0.09 -6.35 4.20
CA ILE A 59 -1.17 -6.38 4.96
C ILE A 59 -1.81 -7.77 4.90
N SER A 60 -1.84 -8.38 3.71
CA SER A 60 -2.39 -9.74 3.54
C SER A 60 -1.59 -10.76 4.35
N GLY A 61 -0.27 -10.61 4.45
CA GLY A 61 0.59 -11.40 5.32
C GLY A 61 0.21 -11.28 6.80
N TYR A 62 -0.02 -10.05 7.28
CA TYR A 62 -0.46 -9.81 8.67
C TYR A 62 -1.83 -10.43 8.96
N ILE A 63 -2.79 -10.27 8.05
CA ILE A 63 -4.13 -10.89 8.17
C ILE A 63 -4.00 -12.41 8.21
N ASN A 64 -3.19 -13.00 7.34
CA ASN A 64 -2.98 -14.44 7.29
C ASN A 64 -2.35 -14.99 8.58
N GLU A 65 -1.38 -14.28 9.15
CA GLU A 65 -0.76 -14.63 10.44
C GLU A 65 -1.79 -14.65 11.57
N VAL A 66 -2.66 -13.63 11.64
CA VAL A 66 -3.74 -13.56 12.63
C VAL A 66 -4.75 -14.70 12.43
N MET A 67 -5.15 -14.97 11.18
CA MET A 67 -6.11 -16.04 10.85
C MET A 67 -5.56 -17.42 11.19
N LEU A 68 -4.27 -17.68 10.94
CA LEU A 68 -3.63 -18.93 11.32
C LEU A 68 -3.58 -19.11 12.84
N SER A 69 -3.22 -18.07 13.59
CA SER A 69 -3.21 -18.12 15.05
C SER A 69 -4.62 -18.33 15.62
N LEU A 70 -5.63 -17.70 15.02
CA LEU A 70 -7.04 -17.90 15.37
C LEU A 70 -7.50 -19.34 15.11
N ALA A 71 -7.19 -19.91 13.94
CA ALA A 71 -7.54 -21.28 13.61
C ALA A 71 -6.89 -22.29 14.56
N LEU A 72 -5.62 -22.09 14.94
CA LEU A 72 -4.93 -22.93 15.92
C LEU A 72 -5.56 -22.81 17.31
N SER A 73 -5.91 -21.60 17.74
CA SER A 73 -6.58 -21.38 19.03
C SER A 73 -7.95 -22.05 19.06
N GLN A 74 -8.74 -21.91 17.99
CA GLN A 74 -10.02 -22.59 17.86
C GLN A 74 -9.87 -24.11 17.98
N GLN A 75 -8.93 -24.71 17.24
CA GLN A 75 -8.69 -26.15 17.28
C GLN A 75 -8.28 -26.61 18.70
N ASN A 76 -7.43 -25.85 19.38
CA ASN A 76 -7.03 -26.17 20.76
C ASN A 76 -8.22 -26.11 21.72
N ILE A 77 -9.09 -25.10 21.59
CA ILE A 77 -10.27 -24.95 22.43
C ILE A 77 -11.29 -26.07 22.15
N GLU A 78 -11.53 -26.43 20.89
CA GLU A 78 -12.40 -27.56 20.51
C GLU A 78 -11.90 -28.90 21.08
N ASN A 79 -10.57 -29.12 21.08
CA ASN A 79 -9.96 -30.31 21.67
C ASN A 79 -10.19 -30.38 23.19
N LEU A 80 -10.15 -29.25 23.90
CA LEU A 80 -10.43 -29.21 25.34
C LEU A 80 -11.87 -29.60 25.65
N PHE A 81 -12.83 -29.13 24.84
CA PHE A 81 -14.23 -29.52 24.97
C PHE A 81 -14.46 -31.01 24.68
N THR A 82 -13.76 -31.56 23.70
CA THR A 82 -13.89 -32.97 23.31
C THR A 82 -13.26 -33.92 24.35
N SER A 83 -12.28 -33.43 25.12
CA SER A 83 -11.55 -34.23 26.12
C SER A 83 -12.22 -34.28 27.50
N ASN A 84 -13.40 -33.64 27.66
CA ASN A 84 -14.14 -33.52 28.93
C ASN A 84 -13.35 -32.82 30.07
N ASP A 85 -12.27 -32.12 29.73
CA ASP A 85 -11.42 -31.33 30.63
C ASP A 85 -11.71 -29.85 30.38
N SER A 86 -12.98 -29.48 30.60
CA SER A 86 -13.53 -28.14 30.35
C SER A 86 -13.10 -27.18 31.47
N ASN A 87 -11.79 -26.97 31.56
CA ASN A 87 -11.17 -26.06 32.51
C ASN A 87 -11.07 -24.66 31.89
N GLU A 88 -11.91 -23.75 32.37
CA GLU A 88 -11.98 -22.34 31.93
C GLU A 88 -10.61 -21.65 31.93
N ALA A 89 -9.76 -21.94 32.92
CA ALA A 89 -8.42 -21.36 33.05
C ALA A 89 -7.47 -21.77 31.89
N ILE A 90 -7.62 -22.99 31.35
CA ILE A 90 -6.80 -23.47 30.22
C ILE A 90 -7.28 -22.81 28.92
N MET A 91 -8.59 -22.59 28.79
CA MET A 91 -9.19 -21.88 27.67
C MET A 91 -8.78 -20.41 27.64
N GLU A 92 -8.86 -19.74 28.80
CA GLU A 92 -8.40 -18.36 28.97
C GLU A 92 -6.91 -18.24 28.64
N TYR A 93 -6.08 -19.16 29.11
CA TYR A 93 -4.66 -19.19 28.79
C TYR A 93 -4.40 -19.33 27.27
N ASN A 94 -5.14 -20.20 26.57
CA ASN A 94 -5.00 -20.36 25.11
C ASN A 94 -5.41 -19.10 24.35
N LEU A 95 -6.48 -18.43 24.77
CA LEU A 95 -6.96 -17.15 24.23
C LEU A 95 -5.94 -16.03 24.44
N ILE A 96 -5.46 -15.87 25.67
CA ILE A 96 -4.45 -14.87 26.02
C ILE A 96 -3.15 -15.14 25.26
N ASN A 97 -2.75 -16.40 25.13
CA ASN A 97 -1.55 -16.77 24.39
C ASN A 97 -1.69 -16.50 22.89
N MET A 98 -2.87 -16.73 22.29
CA MET A 98 -3.14 -16.35 20.89
C MET A 98 -3.01 -14.82 20.67
N VAL A 99 -3.58 -14.02 21.58
CA VAL A 99 -3.50 -12.55 21.51
C VAL A 99 -2.06 -12.08 21.75
N LYS A 100 -1.32 -12.70 22.68
CA LYS A 100 0.10 -12.36 22.94
C LYS A 100 1.05 -12.78 21.82
N THR A 101 0.74 -13.86 21.12
CA THR A 101 1.60 -14.37 20.02
C THR A 101 1.36 -13.63 18.71
N THR A 102 0.18 -13.04 18.51
CA THR A 102 -0.09 -12.17 17.36
C THR A 102 0.29 -10.72 17.70
N LYS A 103 1.30 -10.17 17.01
CA LYS A 103 1.70 -8.76 17.19
C LYS A 103 0.60 -7.75 16.83
N TRP A 104 -0.46 -8.20 16.17
CA TRP A 104 -1.53 -7.39 15.60
C TRP A 104 -2.86 -7.52 16.36
N GLY A 105 -2.97 -8.50 17.27
CA GLY A 105 -4.18 -8.72 18.08
C GLY A 105 -4.12 -7.90 19.37
N SER A 106 -5.14 -7.08 19.64
CA SER A 106 -5.29 -6.38 20.93
C SER A 106 -6.29 -7.06 21.86
N TYR A 107 -7.30 -7.72 21.30
CA TYR A 107 -8.39 -8.35 22.05
C TYR A 107 -8.80 -9.64 21.36
N GLY A 108 -9.25 -10.62 22.14
CA GLY A 108 -9.83 -11.86 21.66
C GLY A 108 -10.99 -12.25 22.57
N TYR A 109 -12.05 -12.80 22.00
CA TYR A 109 -13.20 -13.32 22.74
C TYR A 109 -13.61 -14.66 22.15
N VAL A 110 -14.14 -15.53 22.98
CA VAL A 110 -14.76 -16.80 22.56
C VAL A 110 -16.18 -16.79 23.05
N TYR A 111 -17.11 -17.13 22.16
CA TYR A 111 -18.53 -17.23 22.47
C TYR A 111 -18.96 -18.69 22.33
N LEU A 112 -19.42 -19.29 23.43
CA LEU A 112 -19.97 -20.63 23.46
C LEU A 112 -21.46 -20.56 23.20
N LYS A 113 -21.92 -21.27 22.17
CA LYS A 113 -23.33 -21.27 21.76
C LYS A 113 -24.17 -22.32 22.51
N ASP A 114 -23.54 -23.34 23.08
CA ASP A 114 -24.23 -24.49 23.68
C ASP A 114 -24.38 -24.32 25.21
N SER A 115 -25.62 -24.42 25.70
CA SER A 115 -25.97 -24.20 27.11
C SER A 115 -25.44 -25.27 28.06
N ASN A 116 -24.98 -26.41 27.54
CA ASN A 116 -24.45 -27.51 28.35
C ASN A 116 -23.07 -27.21 28.98
N TYR A 117 -22.40 -26.14 28.53
CA TYR A 117 -21.06 -25.75 28.99
C TYR A 117 -21.06 -24.45 29.82
N MET A 118 -22.23 -23.85 30.02
CA MET A 118 -22.41 -22.74 30.96
C MET A 118 -22.65 -23.36 32.34
N GLY A 119 -21.67 -23.27 33.23
CA GLY A 119 -21.69 -23.84 34.58
C GLY A 119 -23.02 -23.57 35.31
N GLY A 120 -23.93 -24.54 35.23
CA GLY A 120 -25.12 -24.64 36.05
C GLY A 120 -24.84 -25.68 37.12
N GLY A 121 -24.51 -25.21 38.31
CA GLY A 121 -24.41 -26.05 39.50
C GLY A 121 -25.75 -26.76 39.76
N GLY A 122 -25.68 -28.07 39.90
CA GLY A 122 -26.60 -28.85 40.74
C GLY A 122 -25.99 -29.01 42.12
#